data_AF-A0A8J7N6D1-F1
#
_entry.id   AF-A0A8J7N6D1-F1
#
_cell.length_a   1.000
_cell.length_b   1.000
_cell.length_c   1.000
_cell.angle_alpha   90.00
_cell.angle_beta   90.00
_cell.angle_gamma   90.00
#
_symmetry.space_group_name_H-M   'P 1'
#
loop_
_entity.id
_entity.type
_entity.pdbx_description
1 polymer ?
#
loop_
_entity_poly.entity_id
_entity_poly.type
_entity_poly.pdbx_seq_one_letter_code
_entity_poly.pdbx_strand_id
1 'polypeptide(L)'
;MTSTFLDRFAPTRALRALGPTETPRVTNTELFFDLVYVLTIIQLSHFLLEHASWLGAVEAATLFAAVWWAWNYTAWATNWLNPDHAAGRLLMVALMGCALLMAVAMPEAYGDRAGLFAGAYVAMALIRAFYLATVFRGQVMSRNYAQLGAWSALSGLFWVAGAAMPGHRVWLWILAVLVDYAGPYAGFWLPGVGHTPMSTWPLRGLHLLERNQQVFIIALGESVLLLGATLTGAPLAAATLAAAASGFLTIVALWWLYFVHTTERGEHAFSHAANHTELARAGLAYAHGIMVAGAIVVA
;
A
#
# COMPACT_ATOMS: atom_id res chain seq x y z
N MET A 1 9.53 3.80 39.60
CA MET A 1 9.88 3.21 38.29
C MET A 1 9.82 4.30 37.24
N THR A 2 10.97 4.79 36.79
CA THR A 2 11.06 5.83 35.76
C THR A 2 10.58 5.24 34.43
N SER A 3 9.47 5.76 33.88
CA SER A 3 9.02 5.40 32.53
C SER A 3 10.17 5.65 31.56
N THR A 4 10.65 4.62 30.85
CA THR A 4 11.72 4.82 29.88
C THR A 4 11.22 5.69 28.73
N PHE A 5 12.12 6.37 28.00
CA PHE A 5 11.74 7.15 26.81
C PHE A 5 10.91 6.32 25.81
N LEU A 6 11.24 5.03 25.68
CA LEU A 6 10.52 4.08 24.84
C LEU A 6 9.09 3.80 25.33
N ASP A 7 8.83 3.82 26.64
CA ASP A 7 7.48 3.65 27.18
C ASP A 7 6.57 4.86 26.90
N ARG A 8 7.16 6.03 26.65
CA ARG A 8 6.40 7.23 26.25
C ARG A 8 6.20 7.28 24.73
N PHE A 9 7.24 6.98 23.97
CA PHE A 9 7.24 7.11 22.50
C PHE A 9 6.54 5.93 21.80
N ALA A 10 6.83 4.70 22.22
CA ALA A 10 6.35 3.47 21.60
C ALA A 10 5.79 2.50 22.66
N PRO A 11 4.72 2.86 23.38
CA PRO A 11 4.19 2.00 24.43
C PRO A 11 3.61 0.71 23.85
N THR A 12 3.80 -0.43 24.53
CA THR A 12 3.23 -1.72 24.12
C THR A 12 1.70 -1.71 24.08
N ARG A 13 1.05 -0.87 24.89
CA ARG A 13 -0.40 -0.59 24.85
C ARG A 13 -0.89 0.10 23.56
N ALA A 14 0.02 0.51 22.67
CA ALA A 14 -0.34 0.96 21.33
C ALA A 14 -0.73 -0.22 20.42
N LEU A 15 -0.48 -1.47 20.81
CA LEU A 15 -0.98 -2.65 20.11
C LEU A 15 -2.47 -2.86 20.40
N ARG A 16 -3.21 -3.42 19.43
CA ARG A 16 -4.60 -3.85 19.62
C ARG A 16 -4.64 -5.00 20.62
N ALA A 17 -5.50 -4.89 21.62
CA ALA A 17 -5.83 -5.98 22.54
C ALA A 17 -7.08 -6.69 22.00
N LEU A 18 -6.89 -7.68 21.12
CA LEU A 18 -7.98 -8.43 20.50
C LEU A 18 -8.17 -9.78 21.18
N GLY A 19 -9.43 -10.17 21.38
CA GLY A 19 -9.75 -11.54 21.79
C GLY A 19 -9.38 -12.60 20.73
N PRO A 20 -9.36 -13.90 21.08
CA PRO A 20 -8.99 -14.98 20.17
C PRO A 20 -9.87 -15.09 18.91
N THR A 21 -11.12 -14.63 18.98
CA THR A 21 -12.11 -14.67 17.89
C THR A 21 -12.49 -13.28 17.37
N GLU A 22 -11.89 -12.22 17.90
CA GLU A 22 -12.27 -10.85 17.57
C GLU A 22 -11.56 -10.38 16.30
N THR A 23 -12.35 -9.89 15.34
CA THR A 23 -11.85 -9.24 14.13
C THR A 23 -11.80 -7.72 14.39
N PRO A 24 -10.64 -7.07 14.19
CA PRO A 24 -10.55 -5.63 14.34
C PRO A 24 -11.44 -4.95 13.30
N ARG A 25 -12.24 -3.98 13.74
CA ARG A 25 -12.96 -3.08 12.82
C ARG A 25 -12.00 -2.05 12.25
N VAL A 26 -12.25 -1.66 11.00
CA VAL A 26 -11.56 -0.52 10.36
C VAL A 26 -11.89 0.75 11.12
N THR A 27 -10.86 1.50 11.52
CA THR A 27 -10.98 2.75 12.27
C THR A 27 -11.06 3.96 11.34
N ASN A 28 -11.62 5.08 11.83
CA ASN A 28 -11.65 6.33 11.05
C ASN A 28 -10.24 6.82 10.67
N THR A 29 -9.23 6.54 11.49
CA THR A 29 -7.83 6.86 11.21
C THR A 29 -7.30 6.07 10.00
N GLU A 30 -7.71 4.80 9.87
CA GLU A 30 -7.37 3.97 8.71
C GLU A 30 -8.07 4.48 7.45
N LEU A 31 -9.37 4.82 7.55
CA LEU A 31 -10.11 5.43 6.44
C LEU A 31 -9.47 6.75 5.98
N PHE A 32 -9.03 7.58 6.93
CA PHE A 32 -8.35 8.84 6.60
C PHE A 32 -6.99 8.60 5.93
N PHE A 33 -6.28 7.53 6.32
CA PHE A 33 -5.03 7.14 5.66
C PHE A 33 -5.29 6.71 4.22
N ASP A 34 -6.32 5.87 4.02
CA ASP A 34 -6.73 5.41 2.71
C ASP A 34 -7.18 6.59 1.83
N LEU A 35 -7.83 7.62 2.41
CA LEU A 35 -8.17 8.87 1.73
C LEU A 35 -6.93 9.66 1.27
N VAL A 36 -5.91 9.82 2.11
CA VAL A 36 -4.65 10.45 1.68
C VAL A 36 -3.99 9.61 0.58
N TYR A 37 -4.16 8.29 0.66
CA TYR A 37 -3.67 7.36 -0.35
C TYR A 37 -4.39 7.48 -1.69
N VAL A 38 -5.66 7.89 -1.71
CA VAL A 38 -6.41 8.18 -2.95
C VAL A 38 -5.59 9.08 -3.85
N LEU A 39 -4.96 10.13 -3.29
CA LEU A 39 -4.17 11.07 -4.09
C LEU A 39 -3.03 10.36 -4.82
N THR A 40 -2.39 9.34 -4.24
CA THR A 40 -1.35 8.58 -4.96
C THR A 40 -1.91 7.84 -6.16
N ILE A 41 -3.14 7.31 -6.08
CA ILE A 41 -3.81 6.63 -7.19
C ILE A 41 -4.19 7.64 -8.27
N ILE A 42 -4.74 8.79 -7.90
CA ILE A 42 -5.07 9.88 -8.83
C ILE A 42 -3.83 10.31 -9.61
N GLN A 43 -2.73 10.61 -8.90
CA GLN A 43 -1.50 11.08 -9.53
C GLN A 43 -0.89 10.01 -10.45
N LEU A 44 -1.08 8.73 -10.13
CA LEU A 44 -0.61 7.63 -10.96
C LEU A 44 -1.43 7.50 -12.25
N SER A 45 -2.76 7.63 -12.17
CA SER A 45 -3.64 7.63 -13.34
C SER A 45 -3.27 8.75 -14.31
N HIS A 46 -3.09 9.97 -13.79
CA HIS A 46 -2.66 11.13 -14.59
C HIS A 46 -1.26 10.94 -15.17
N PHE A 47 -0.32 10.42 -14.37
CA PHE A 47 1.03 10.11 -14.86
C PHE A 47 0.99 9.15 -16.06
N LEU A 48 0.17 8.10 -15.99
CA LEU A 48 0.01 7.14 -17.09
C LEU A 48 -0.61 7.78 -18.34
N LEU A 49 -1.60 8.66 -18.17
CA LEU A 49 -2.24 9.39 -19.29
C LEU A 49 -1.26 10.34 -19.98
N GLU A 50 -0.41 11.05 -19.22
CA GLU A 50 0.60 11.97 -19.75
C GLU A 50 1.77 11.24 -20.43
N HIS A 51 2.06 10.00 -20.00
CA HIS A 51 3.20 9.20 -20.47
C HIS A 51 2.73 7.93 -21.21
N ALA A 52 1.83 8.08 -22.18
CA ALA A 52 1.26 6.98 -22.98
C ALA A 52 2.28 6.32 -23.95
N SER A 53 3.28 5.65 -23.40
CA SER A 53 4.34 4.93 -24.10
C SER A 53 4.72 3.64 -23.33
N TRP A 54 5.45 2.73 -23.96
CA TRP A 54 5.95 1.53 -23.28
C TRP A 54 6.85 1.84 -22.09
N LEU A 55 7.69 2.88 -22.21
CA LEU A 55 8.53 3.32 -21.10
C LEU A 55 7.68 3.89 -19.97
N GLY A 56 6.74 4.79 -20.29
CA GLY A 56 5.82 5.36 -19.31
C GLY A 56 4.97 4.31 -18.60
N ALA A 57 4.58 3.23 -19.29
CA ALA A 57 3.90 2.09 -18.68
C ALA A 57 4.79 1.35 -17.67
N VAL A 58 6.08 1.12 -17.98
CA VAL A 58 7.04 0.51 -17.05
C VAL A 58 7.31 1.42 -15.86
N GLU A 59 7.44 2.73 -16.10
CA GLU A 59 7.63 3.76 -15.09
C GLU A 59 6.43 3.80 -14.12
N ALA A 60 5.22 3.88 -14.66
CA ALA A 60 3.97 3.84 -13.90
C ALA A 60 3.81 2.52 -13.13
N ALA A 61 4.08 1.38 -13.75
CA ALA A 61 4.03 0.08 -13.07
C ALA A 61 5.01 0.00 -11.89
N THR A 62 6.21 0.58 -12.03
CA THR A 62 7.21 0.64 -10.95
C THR A 62 6.76 1.54 -9.80
N LEU A 63 6.20 2.72 -10.12
CA LEU A 63 5.62 3.63 -9.12
C LEU A 63 4.43 3.00 -8.41
N PHE A 64 3.52 2.36 -9.17
CA PHE A 64 2.40 1.60 -8.64
C PHE A 64 2.90 0.51 -7.69
N ALA A 65 3.87 -0.31 -8.10
CA ALA A 65 4.35 -1.40 -7.28
C ALA A 65 4.93 -0.91 -5.95
N ALA A 66 5.65 0.22 -5.95
CA ALA A 66 6.18 0.85 -4.75
C ALA A 66 5.05 1.35 -3.82
N VAL A 67 4.14 2.14 -4.37
CA VAL A 67 3.00 2.70 -3.63
C VAL A 67 2.10 1.58 -3.13
N TRP A 68 1.71 0.63 -3.96
CA TRP A 68 0.95 -0.55 -3.54
C TRP A 68 1.60 -1.28 -2.35
N TRP A 69 2.91 -1.47 -2.41
CA TRP A 69 3.66 -2.14 -1.35
C TRP A 69 3.70 -1.33 -0.03
N ALA A 70 3.93 -0.02 -0.13
CA ALA A 70 3.94 0.88 1.03
C ALA A 70 2.57 0.91 1.73
N TRP A 71 1.49 0.90 0.96
CA TRP A 71 0.12 0.78 1.48
C TRP A 71 -0.09 -0.56 2.16
N ASN A 72 0.23 -1.67 1.48
CA ASN A 72 0.00 -3.01 2.00
C ASN A 72 0.74 -3.23 3.33
N TYR A 73 2.01 -2.85 3.45
CA TYR A 73 2.73 -2.96 4.72
C TYR A 73 2.14 -2.08 5.83
N THR A 74 1.55 -0.93 5.49
CA THR A 74 0.85 -0.08 6.46
C THR A 74 -0.49 -0.70 6.85
N ALA A 75 -1.21 -1.30 5.90
CA ALA A 75 -2.45 -2.01 6.19
C ALA A 75 -2.25 -3.21 7.11
N TRP A 76 -1.17 -3.96 6.87
CA TRP A 76 -0.77 -5.05 7.76
C TRP A 76 -0.37 -4.51 9.14
N ALA A 77 0.43 -3.45 9.21
CA ALA A 77 0.84 -2.82 10.46
C ALA A 77 -0.36 -2.45 11.37
N THR A 78 -1.44 -1.90 10.82
CA THR A 78 -2.63 -1.52 11.61
C THR A 78 -3.54 -2.68 11.98
N ASN A 79 -3.27 -3.90 11.48
CA ASN A 79 -3.89 -5.12 12.00
C ASN A 79 -3.46 -5.35 13.46
N TRP A 80 -2.22 -5.01 13.79
CA TRP A 80 -1.66 -5.13 15.13
C TRP A 80 -1.59 -3.83 15.91
N LEU A 81 -1.28 -2.72 15.25
CA LEU A 81 -1.24 -1.41 15.86
C LEU A 81 -2.66 -0.87 16.03
N ASN A 82 -2.97 -0.28 17.19
CA ASN A 82 -4.22 0.42 17.45
C ASN A 82 -4.12 1.88 16.98
N PRO A 83 -4.80 2.27 15.88
CA PRO A 83 -4.75 3.63 15.35
C PRO A 83 -5.51 4.65 16.23
N ASP A 84 -6.38 4.20 17.13
CA ASP A 84 -7.11 5.08 18.05
C ASP A 84 -6.31 5.42 19.31
N HIS A 85 -5.28 4.62 19.62
CA HIS A 85 -4.33 4.97 20.66
C HIS A 85 -3.41 6.11 20.18
N ALA A 86 -3.19 7.13 21.02
CA ALA A 86 -2.47 8.37 20.64
C ALA A 86 -1.12 8.12 19.93
N ALA A 87 -0.31 7.18 20.44
CA ALA A 87 0.98 6.83 19.82
C ALA A 87 0.82 6.15 18.44
N GLY A 88 -0.18 5.27 18.27
CA GLY A 88 -0.49 4.66 16.98
C GLY A 88 -1.04 5.69 15.99
N ARG A 89 -1.88 6.60 16.46
CA ARG A 89 -2.39 7.73 15.65
C ARG A 89 -1.26 8.63 15.15
N LEU A 90 -0.30 8.96 16.01
CA LEU A 90 0.84 9.79 15.63
C LEU A 90 1.70 9.12 14.55
N LEU A 91 1.94 7.81 14.67
CA LEU A 91 2.60 7.04 13.60
C LEU A 91 1.80 7.15 12.30
N MET A 92 0.49 6.91 12.35
CA MET A 92 -0.37 6.98 11.15
C MET A 92 -0.29 8.36 10.49
N VAL A 93 -0.33 9.45 11.26
CA VAL A 93 -0.16 10.82 10.73
C VAL A 93 1.20 11.00 10.06
N ALA A 94 2.29 10.48 10.65
CA ALA A 94 3.61 10.53 10.02
C ALA A 94 3.68 9.74 8.71
N LEU A 95 3.04 8.57 8.66
CA LEU A 95 2.96 7.75 7.45
C LEU A 95 2.08 8.39 6.37
N MET A 96 0.98 9.05 6.75
CA MET A 96 0.17 9.87 5.84
C MET A 96 0.99 11.01 5.24
N GLY A 97 1.81 11.69 6.04
CA GLY A 97 2.72 12.74 5.56
C GLY A 97 3.67 12.21 4.49
N CYS A 98 4.26 11.03 4.70
CA CYS A 98 5.12 10.40 3.70
C CYS A 98 4.33 10.01 2.43
N ALA A 99 3.14 9.44 2.59
CA ALA A 99 2.27 9.10 1.46
C ALA A 99 1.88 10.33 0.62
N LEU A 100 1.57 11.45 1.28
CA LEU A 100 1.28 12.72 0.64
C LEU A 100 2.49 13.24 -0.15
N LEU A 101 3.70 13.20 0.44
CA LEU A 101 4.92 13.60 -0.25
C LEU A 101 5.23 12.71 -1.46
N MET A 102 5.00 11.41 -1.36
CA MET A 102 5.10 10.51 -2.52
C MET A 102 4.11 10.91 -3.62
N ALA A 103 2.85 11.18 -3.27
CA ALA A 103 1.82 11.59 -4.22
C ALA A 103 2.20 12.90 -4.93
N VAL A 104 2.63 13.92 -4.17
CA VAL A 104 3.05 15.23 -4.70
C VAL A 104 4.28 15.11 -5.60
N ALA A 105 5.18 14.18 -5.31
CA ALA A 105 6.37 13.93 -6.12
C ALA A 105 6.08 13.13 -7.40
N MET A 106 4.98 12.36 -7.42
CA MET A 106 4.72 11.34 -8.44
C MET A 106 4.76 11.83 -9.89
N PRO A 107 4.14 12.97 -10.27
CA PRO A 107 4.17 13.44 -11.66
C PRO A 107 5.57 13.66 -12.21
N GLU A 108 6.50 14.08 -11.33
CA GLU A 108 7.88 14.38 -11.66
C GLU A 108 8.85 13.37 -10.98
N ALA A 109 8.37 12.17 -10.64
CA ALA A 109 9.17 11.17 -9.93
C ALA A 109 10.37 10.70 -10.78
N TYR A 110 10.22 10.64 -12.11
CA TYR A 110 11.33 10.37 -13.02
C TYR A 110 12.05 11.64 -13.50
N GLY A 111 11.70 12.81 -12.97
CA GLY A 111 12.34 14.10 -13.23
C GLY A 111 13.00 14.69 -11.98
N ASP A 112 12.66 15.95 -11.67
CA ASP A 112 13.28 16.75 -10.61
C ASP A 112 12.85 16.33 -9.19
N ARG A 113 11.68 15.70 -9.04
CA ARG A 113 11.14 15.28 -7.73
C ARG A 113 11.52 13.85 -7.35
N ALA A 114 12.41 13.20 -8.09
CA ALA A 114 12.86 11.84 -7.80
C ALA A 114 13.38 11.67 -6.36
N GLY A 115 14.14 12.64 -5.86
CA GLY A 115 14.65 12.63 -4.49
C GLY A 115 13.55 12.71 -3.45
N LEU A 116 12.49 13.49 -3.71
CA LEU A 116 11.34 13.60 -2.82
C LEU A 116 10.55 12.29 -2.79
N PHE A 117 10.29 11.68 -3.95
CA PHE A 117 9.59 10.41 -4.05
C PHE A 117 10.35 9.29 -3.31
N ALA A 118 11.62 9.09 -3.68
CA ALA A 118 12.47 8.06 -3.08
C ALA A 118 12.66 8.28 -1.57
N GLY A 119 12.92 9.52 -1.15
CA GLY A 119 13.07 9.88 0.25
C GLY A 119 11.81 9.61 1.07
N ALA A 120 10.64 10.01 0.56
CA ALA A 120 9.37 9.77 1.23
C ALA A 120 9.03 8.27 1.33
N TYR A 121 9.26 7.50 0.27
CA TYR A 121 9.06 6.04 0.26
C TYR A 121 9.95 5.34 1.31
N VAL A 122 11.25 5.63 1.28
CA VAL A 122 12.23 5.02 2.20
C VAL A 122 11.96 5.45 3.65
N ALA A 123 11.66 6.73 3.88
CA ALA A 123 11.30 7.24 5.20
C ALA A 123 10.05 6.52 5.75
N MET A 124 8.99 6.39 4.95
CA MET A 124 7.78 5.68 5.33
C MET A 124 8.08 4.23 5.76
N ALA A 125 8.91 3.54 4.98
CA ALA A 125 9.27 2.16 5.26
C ALA A 125 10.08 2.01 6.55
N LEU A 126 11.11 2.84 6.73
CA LEU A 126 12.00 2.79 7.89
C LEU A 126 11.32 3.27 9.17
N ILE A 127 10.52 4.34 9.12
CA ILE A 127 9.75 4.84 10.26
C ILE A 127 8.80 3.75 10.78
N ARG A 128 8.03 3.12 9.88
CA ARG A 128 7.12 2.04 10.23
C ARG A 128 7.85 0.84 10.82
N ALA A 129 8.91 0.37 10.15
CA ALA A 129 9.66 -0.80 10.59
C ALA A 129 10.33 -0.57 11.96
N PHE A 130 10.99 0.58 12.14
CA PHE A 130 11.59 0.96 13.42
C PHE A 130 10.54 1.04 14.53
N TYR A 131 9.45 1.79 14.30
CA TYR A 131 8.43 1.97 15.31
C TYR A 131 7.80 0.64 15.72
N LEU A 132 7.42 -0.22 14.78
CA LEU A 132 6.84 -1.52 15.14
C LEU A 132 7.86 -2.48 15.77
N ALA A 133 9.12 -2.48 15.33
CA ALA A 133 10.17 -3.24 16.03
C ALA A 133 10.28 -2.82 17.51
N THR A 134 10.16 -1.52 17.81
CA THR A 134 10.21 -0.99 19.19
C THR A 134 8.95 -1.26 20.01
N VAL A 135 7.75 -1.14 19.41
CA VAL A 135 6.48 -1.42 20.10
C VAL A 135 6.36 -2.91 20.45
N PHE A 136 6.82 -3.79 19.57
CA PHE A 136 6.80 -5.24 19.79
C PHE A 136 7.95 -5.77 20.65
N ARG A 137 8.74 -4.90 21.30
CA ARG A 137 9.91 -5.31 22.12
C ARG A 137 9.58 -6.48 23.07
N GLY A 138 10.46 -7.48 23.08
CA GLY A 138 10.26 -8.72 23.85
C GLY A 138 9.35 -9.76 23.19
N GLN A 139 8.82 -9.49 21.98
CA GLN A 139 8.02 -10.43 21.20
C GLN A 139 8.72 -10.80 19.89
N VAL A 140 8.34 -11.93 19.29
CA VAL A 140 8.87 -12.39 17.99
C VAL A 140 8.68 -11.33 16.90
N MET A 141 7.55 -10.63 16.92
CA MET A 141 7.26 -9.52 15.99
C MET A 141 8.32 -8.40 15.97
N SER A 142 9.02 -8.15 17.09
CA SER A 142 10.07 -7.13 17.13
C SER A 142 11.19 -7.46 16.14
N ARG A 143 11.65 -8.72 16.18
CA ARG A 143 12.66 -9.24 15.26
C ARG A 143 12.14 -9.22 13.82
N ASN A 144 10.90 -9.63 13.60
CA ASN A 144 10.28 -9.67 12.29
C ASN A 144 10.27 -8.29 11.61
N TYR A 145 9.87 -7.25 12.35
CA TYR A 145 9.89 -5.87 11.84
C TYR A 145 11.31 -5.31 11.68
N ALA A 146 12.26 -5.71 12.53
CA ALA A 146 13.66 -5.32 12.35
C ALA A 146 14.25 -5.92 11.05
N GLN A 147 13.96 -7.20 10.75
CA GLN A 147 14.39 -7.85 9.51
C GLN A 147 13.70 -7.24 8.29
N LEU A 148 12.40 -6.95 8.38
CA LEU A 148 11.67 -6.19 7.34
C LEU A 148 12.33 -4.82 7.12
N GLY A 149 12.67 -4.11 8.19
CA GLY A 149 13.36 -2.82 8.11
C GLY A 149 14.72 -2.90 7.45
N ALA A 150 15.49 -3.96 7.68
CA ALA A 150 16.76 -4.19 7.00
C ALA A 150 16.59 -4.44 5.50
N TRP A 151 15.56 -5.20 5.11
CA TRP A 151 15.20 -5.39 3.69
C TRP A 151 14.75 -4.09 3.03
N SER A 152 13.92 -3.30 3.72
CA SER A 152 13.52 -1.97 3.24
C SER A 152 14.69 -0.99 3.17
N ALA A 153 15.67 -1.09 4.06
CA ALA A 153 16.90 -0.30 3.97
C ALA A 153 17.73 -0.69 2.75
N LEU A 154 17.86 -2.00 2.47
CA LEU A 154 18.53 -2.52 1.28
C LEU A 154 17.83 -2.05 -0.01
N SER A 155 16.50 -2.20 -0.10
CA SER A 155 15.70 -1.63 -1.20
C SER A 155 15.91 -0.11 -1.30
N GLY A 156 15.92 0.58 -0.17
CA GLY A 156 16.11 2.02 -0.08
C GLY A 156 17.42 2.53 -0.66
N LEU A 157 18.49 1.72 -0.62
CA LEU A 157 19.75 2.07 -1.30
C LEU A 157 19.54 2.24 -2.81
N PHE A 158 18.75 1.37 -3.43
CA PHE A 158 18.45 1.43 -4.87
C PHE A 158 17.50 2.60 -5.21
N TRP A 159 16.51 2.88 -4.35
CA TRP A 159 15.66 4.07 -4.50
C TRP A 159 16.47 5.37 -4.49
N VAL A 160 17.34 5.53 -3.49
CA VAL A 160 18.19 6.71 -3.32
C VAL A 160 19.24 6.80 -4.44
N ALA A 161 19.87 5.68 -4.82
CA ALA A 161 20.80 5.65 -5.95
C ALA A 161 20.10 6.06 -7.25
N GLY A 162 18.88 5.56 -7.52
CA GLY A 162 18.09 5.93 -8.70
C GLY A 162 17.70 7.40 -8.71
N ALA A 163 17.43 8.00 -7.55
CA ALA A 163 17.19 9.44 -7.44
C ALA A 163 18.45 10.24 -7.83
N ALA A 164 19.64 9.80 -7.41
CA ALA A 164 20.92 10.46 -7.70
C ALA A 164 21.47 10.18 -9.11
N MET A 165 21.00 9.12 -9.80
CA MET A 165 21.51 8.69 -11.09
C MET A 165 20.39 8.66 -12.15
N PRO A 166 20.01 9.80 -12.75
CA PRO A 166 18.87 9.89 -13.68
C PRO A 166 18.92 8.86 -14.82
N GLY A 167 20.09 8.63 -15.43
CA GLY A 167 20.24 7.69 -16.54
C GLY A 167 20.04 6.20 -16.18
N HIS A 168 20.05 5.84 -14.90
CA HIS A 168 19.85 4.46 -14.42
C HIS A 168 18.62 4.32 -13.52
N ARG A 169 17.85 5.39 -13.35
CA ARG A 169 16.77 5.52 -12.36
C ARG A 169 15.74 4.41 -12.46
N VAL A 170 15.19 4.21 -13.66
CA VAL A 170 14.15 3.20 -13.91
C VAL A 170 14.64 1.80 -13.49
N TRP A 171 15.84 1.40 -13.92
CA TRP A 171 16.39 0.08 -13.59
C TRP A 171 16.70 -0.10 -12.10
N LEU A 172 17.22 0.94 -11.45
CA LEU A 172 17.49 0.92 -10.01
C LEU A 172 16.19 0.82 -9.22
N TRP A 173 15.14 1.54 -9.62
CA TRP A 173 13.84 1.50 -8.96
C TRP A 173 13.10 0.17 -9.20
N ILE A 174 13.20 -0.41 -10.40
CA ILE A 174 12.74 -1.77 -10.66
C ILE A 174 13.44 -2.76 -9.74
N LEU A 175 14.78 -2.67 -9.61
CA LEU A 175 15.54 -3.54 -8.72
C LEU A 175 15.11 -3.35 -7.25
N ALA A 176 14.85 -2.11 -6.83
CA ALA A 176 14.34 -1.81 -5.50
C ALA A 176 12.99 -2.50 -5.24
N VAL A 177 12.05 -2.39 -6.18
CA VAL A 177 10.75 -3.08 -6.14
C VAL A 177 10.95 -4.60 -6.07
N LEU A 178 11.83 -5.17 -6.89
CA LEU A 178 12.11 -6.61 -6.87
C LEU A 178 12.64 -7.06 -5.50
N VAL A 179 13.52 -6.29 -4.87
CA VAL A 179 14.02 -6.57 -3.52
C VAL A 179 12.87 -6.53 -2.49
N ASP A 180 12.03 -5.50 -2.54
CA ASP A 180 10.90 -5.35 -1.63
C ASP A 180 9.90 -6.51 -1.74
N TYR A 181 9.60 -6.94 -2.98
CA TYR A 181 8.68 -8.04 -3.25
C TYR A 181 9.31 -9.41 -2.96
N ALA A 182 10.62 -9.56 -3.10
CA ALA A 182 11.35 -10.79 -2.78
C ALA A 182 11.44 -11.05 -1.26
N GLY A 183 11.42 -10.00 -0.43
CA GLY A 183 11.54 -10.10 1.03
C GLY A 183 10.62 -11.15 1.66
N PRO A 184 9.29 -11.07 1.46
CA PRO A 184 8.36 -12.07 1.98
C PRO A 184 8.56 -13.49 1.45
N TYR A 185 9.05 -13.66 0.22
CA TYR A 185 9.34 -14.99 -0.34
C TYR A 185 10.62 -15.59 0.24
N ALA A 186 11.64 -14.77 0.48
CA ALA A 186 12.86 -15.16 1.18
C ALA A 186 12.65 -15.32 2.69
N GLY A 187 11.45 -15.02 3.21
CA GLY A 187 11.15 -14.97 4.64
C GLY A 187 12.03 -13.95 5.35
N PHE A 188 12.32 -12.80 4.72
CA PHE A 188 13.18 -11.74 5.24
C PHE A 188 14.53 -12.23 5.79
N TRP A 189 15.10 -13.26 5.17
CA TRP A 189 16.35 -13.84 5.62
C TRP A 189 17.47 -12.80 5.69
N LEU A 190 18.27 -12.88 6.75
CA LEU A 190 19.52 -12.13 6.88
C LEU A 190 20.64 -13.06 7.33
N PRO A 191 21.88 -12.88 6.81
CA PRO A 191 23.05 -13.62 7.27
C PRO A 191 23.22 -13.50 8.79
N GLY A 192 23.46 -14.63 9.46
CA GLY A 192 23.66 -14.70 10.91
C GLY A 192 22.40 -14.56 11.78
N VAL A 193 21.27 -14.10 11.23
CA VAL A 193 20.00 -13.95 11.97
C VAL A 193 19.01 -15.06 11.62
N GLY A 194 18.93 -15.46 10.34
CA GLY A 194 18.03 -16.52 9.85
C GLY A 194 16.70 -16.00 9.30
N HIS A 195 15.74 -16.91 9.08
CA HIS A 195 14.45 -16.62 8.43
C HIS A 195 13.35 -16.19 9.41
N THR A 196 12.40 -15.44 8.86
CA THR A 196 11.14 -15.00 9.45
C THR A 196 9.97 -15.51 8.59
N PRO A 197 9.54 -16.78 8.76
CA PRO A 197 8.49 -17.36 7.94
C PRO A 197 7.14 -16.68 8.19
N MET A 198 6.25 -16.68 7.19
CA MET A 198 4.94 -16.04 7.28
C MET A 198 4.07 -16.56 8.44
N SER A 199 4.26 -17.81 8.86
CA SER A 199 3.58 -18.39 10.03
C SER A 199 3.84 -17.62 11.33
N THR A 200 4.95 -16.88 11.40
CA THR A 200 5.27 -16.06 12.56
C THR A 200 4.52 -14.74 12.59
N TRP A 201 3.78 -14.36 11.53
CA TRP A 201 3.02 -13.11 11.43
C TRP A 201 1.51 -13.39 11.61
N PRO A 202 1.00 -13.45 12.86
CA PRO A 202 -0.41 -13.78 13.09
C PRO A 202 -1.31 -12.66 12.57
N LEU A 203 -2.15 -12.94 11.57
CA LEU A 203 -2.91 -11.90 10.86
C LEU A 203 -4.42 -12.17 10.86
N ARG A 204 -5.23 -11.13 11.05
CA ARG A 204 -6.68 -11.19 10.85
C ARG A 204 -7.04 -10.77 9.42
N GLY A 205 -7.29 -11.76 8.56
CA GLY A 205 -7.53 -11.56 7.13
C GLY A 205 -8.75 -10.71 6.77
N LEU A 206 -9.87 -10.85 7.50
CA LEU A 206 -11.12 -10.11 7.20
C LEU A 206 -10.95 -8.59 7.31
N HIS A 207 -10.23 -8.11 8.33
CA HIS A 207 -9.93 -6.68 8.46
C HIS A 207 -9.13 -6.14 7.27
N LEU A 208 -8.18 -6.91 6.75
CA LEU A 208 -7.46 -6.51 5.54
C LEU A 208 -8.33 -6.59 4.29
N LEU A 209 -9.21 -7.59 4.18
CA LEU A 209 -10.14 -7.69 3.07
C LEU A 209 -11.01 -6.43 2.97
N GLU A 210 -11.59 -5.99 4.10
CA GLU A 210 -12.38 -4.75 4.18
C GLU A 210 -11.59 -3.52 3.66
N ARG A 211 -10.32 -3.38 4.07
CA ARG A 211 -9.46 -2.28 3.61
C ARG A 211 -9.09 -2.37 2.13
N ASN A 212 -8.85 -3.59 1.64
CA ASN A 212 -8.58 -3.82 0.22
C ASN A 212 -9.79 -3.48 -0.65
N GLN A 213 -11.00 -3.79 -0.17
CA GLN A 213 -12.24 -3.39 -0.84
C GLN A 213 -12.40 -1.86 -0.90
N GLN A 214 -12.03 -1.15 0.16
CA GLN A 214 -12.05 0.32 0.19
C GLN A 214 -11.10 0.92 -0.85
N VAL A 215 -9.88 0.40 -0.96
CA VAL A 215 -8.94 0.84 -2.00
C VAL A 215 -9.46 0.56 -3.40
N PHE A 216 -10.15 -0.56 -3.61
CA PHE A 216 -10.77 -0.85 -4.91
C PHE A 216 -11.90 0.13 -5.25
N ILE A 217 -12.77 0.47 -4.29
CA ILE A 217 -13.79 1.52 -4.47
C ILE A 217 -13.14 2.85 -4.81
N ILE A 218 -12.06 3.20 -4.14
CA ILE A 218 -11.29 4.41 -4.40
C ILE A 218 -10.78 4.44 -5.84
N ALA A 219 -10.19 3.35 -6.33
CA ALA A 219 -9.69 3.26 -7.70
C ALA A 219 -10.84 3.42 -8.72
N LEU A 220 -11.99 2.80 -8.48
CA LEU A 220 -13.19 3.01 -9.32
C LEU A 220 -13.72 4.44 -9.24
N GLY A 221 -13.63 5.08 -8.06
CA GLY A 221 -14.02 6.46 -7.85
C GLY A 221 -13.22 7.41 -8.73
N GLU A 222 -11.91 7.18 -8.88
CA GLU A 222 -11.06 7.96 -9.79
C GLU A 222 -11.50 7.80 -11.25
N SER A 223 -11.85 6.59 -11.68
CA SER A 223 -12.41 6.37 -13.04
C SER A 223 -13.69 7.19 -13.26
N VAL A 224 -14.57 7.28 -12.25
CA VAL A 224 -15.78 8.11 -12.33
C VAL A 224 -15.45 9.59 -12.40
N LEU A 225 -14.44 10.06 -11.65
CA LEU A 225 -14.00 11.45 -11.67
C LEU A 225 -13.41 11.84 -13.04
N LEU A 226 -12.55 11.00 -13.62
CA LEU A 226 -11.98 11.19 -14.96
C LEU A 226 -13.06 11.22 -16.05
N LEU A 227 -14.02 10.30 -15.99
CA LEU A 227 -15.17 10.27 -16.88
C LEU A 227 -15.99 11.56 -16.78
N GLY A 228 -16.26 12.02 -15.56
CA GLY A 228 -16.98 13.26 -15.29
C GLY A 228 -16.23 14.49 -15.81
N ALA A 229 -14.92 14.58 -15.57
CA ALA A 229 -14.08 15.67 -16.05
C ALA A 229 -14.04 15.72 -17.60
N THR A 230 -14.01 14.56 -18.24
CA THR A 230 -14.07 14.46 -19.71
C THR A 230 -15.40 14.99 -20.25
N LEU A 231 -16.52 14.66 -19.60
CA LEU A 231 -17.85 15.11 -20.00
C LEU A 231 -18.08 16.61 -19.78
N THR A 232 -17.48 17.21 -18.74
CA THR A 232 -17.60 18.66 -18.50
C THR A 232 -16.73 19.49 -19.43
N GLY A 233 -15.61 18.93 -19.90
CA GLY A 233 -14.68 19.59 -20.83
C GLY A 233 -15.01 19.43 -22.31
N ALA A 234 -15.90 18.49 -22.69
CA ALA A 234 -16.19 18.16 -24.09
C ALA A 234 -17.63 18.53 -24.50
N PRO A 235 -17.87 18.83 -25.79
CA PRO A 235 -19.23 18.94 -26.32
C PRO A 235 -20.01 17.63 -26.11
N LEU A 236 -21.26 17.74 -25.64
CA LEU A 236 -22.17 16.61 -25.42
C LEU A 236 -22.77 16.08 -26.74
N ALA A 237 -21.91 15.74 -27.69
CA ALA A 237 -22.28 15.06 -28.92
C ALA A 237 -22.61 13.59 -28.65
N ALA A 238 -23.35 12.96 -29.58
CA ALA A 238 -23.75 11.56 -29.47
C ALA A 238 -22.54 10.61 -29.27
N ALA A 239 -21.41 10.89 -29.92
CA ALA A 239 -20.18 10.11 -29.76
C ALA A 239 -19.60 10.21 -28.34
N THR A 240 -19.53 11.42 -27.77
CA THR A 240 -19.07 11.65 -26.39
C THR A 240 -19.97 10.93 -25.39
N LEU A 241 -21.29 11.03 -25.58
CA LEU A 241 -22.26 10.35 -24.72
C LEU A 241 -22.17 8.82 -24.82
N ALA A 242 -21.95 8.28 -26.03
CA ALA A 242 -21.76 6.85 -26.23
C ALA A 242 -20.48 6.33 -25.57
N ALA A 243 -19.36 7.05 -25.74
CA ALA A 243 -18.10 6.73 -25.07
C ALA A 243 -18.22 6.82 -23.54
N ALA A 244 -18.94 7.84 -23.05
CA ALA A 244 -19.17 7.98 -21.62
C ALA A 244 -20.06 6.86 -21.06
N ALA A 245 -21.09 6.46 -21.79
CA ALA A 245 -21.93 5.32 -21.42
C ALA A 245 -21.13 4.02 -21.40
N SER A 246 -20.25 3.77 -22.37
CA SER A 246 -19.39 2.57 -22.35
C SER A 246 -18.38 2.59 -21.21
N GLY A 247 -17.77 3.73 -20.93
CA GLY A 247 -16.88 3.92 -19.77
C GLY A 247 -17.62 3.66 -18.45
N PHE A 248 -18.79 4.25 -18.27
CA PHE A 248 -19.62 4.04 -17.08
C PHE A 248 -20.04 2.57 -16.91
N LEU A 249 -20.51 1.92 -17.98
CA LEU A 249 -20.86 0.50 -17.95
C LEU A 249 -19.66 -0.39 -17.60
N THR A 250 -18.45 -0.02 -18.04
CA THR A 250 -17.22 -0.73 -17.69
C THR A 250 -16.91 -0.59 -16.19
N ILE A 251 -17.00 0.63 -15.63
CA ILE A 251 -16.84 0.88 -14.19
C ILE A 251 -17.85 0.06 -13.39
N VAL A 252 -19.12 0.05 -13.80
CA VAL A 252 -20.19 -0.73 -13.15
C VAL A 252 -19.91 -2.24 -13.26
N ALA A 253 -19.44 -2.73 -14.40
CA ALA A 253 -19.09 -4.14 -14.58
C ALA A 253 -17.93 -4.56 -13.66
N LEU A 254 -16.87 -3.74 -13.55
CA LEU A 254 -15.76 -3.98 -12.64
C LEU A 254 -16.23 -3.99 -11.17
N TRP A 255 -17.06 -3.02 -10.80
CA TRP A 255 -17.69 -2.97 -9.48
C TRP A 255 -18.50 -4.24 -9.18
N TRP A 256 -19.34 -4.67 -10.13
CA TRP A 256 -20.20 -5.86 -9.99
C TRP A 256 -19.37 -7.15 -9.87
N LEU A 257 -18.36 -7.32 -10.72
CA LEU A 257 -17.47 -8.49 -10.67
C LEU A 257 -16.71 -8.57 -9.34
N TYR A 258 -16.27 -7.44 -8.80
CA TYR A 258 -15.56 -7.42 -7.54
C TYR A 258 -16.50 -7.63 -6.34
N PHE A 259 -17.49 -6.75 -6.16
CA PHE A 259 -18.31 -6.74 -4.95
C PHE A 259 -19.36 -7.84 -4.89
N VAL A 260 -19.98 -8.19 -6.03
CA VAL A 260 -21.06 -9.19 -6.05
C VAL A 260 -20.49 -10.60 -6.13
N HIS A 261 -19.38 -10.82 -6.84
CA HIS A 261 -18.87 -12.19 -7.07
C HIS A 261 -17.61 -12.54 -6.28
N THR A 262 -16.71 -11.59 -6.04
CA THR A 262 -15.38 -11.88 -5.48
C THR A 262 -15.35 -11.73 -3.97
N THR A 263 -16.05 -10.73 -3.42
CA THR A 263 -16.13 -10.47 -1.98
C THR A 263 -16.68 -11.64 -1.18
N GLU A 264 -17.85 -12.18 -1.53
CA GLU A 264 -18.47 -13.29 -0.78
C GLU A 264 -17.56 -14.52 -0.73
N ARG A 265 -16.90 -14.83 -1.86
CA ARG A 265 -15.93 -15.93 -1.93
C ARG A 265 -14.69 -15.66 -1.09
N GLY A 266 -14.22 -14.41 -1.07
CA GLY A 266 -13.10 -13.97 -0.25
C GLY A 266 -13.39 -14.08 1.24
N GLU A 267 -14.55 -13.58 1.68
CA GLU A 267 -15.00 -13.69 3.08
C GLU A 267 -15.15 -15.15 3.50
N HIS A 268 -15.77 -15.98 2.67
CA HIS A 268 -15.91 -17.42 2.93
C HIS A 268 -14.54 -18.10 3.02
N ALA A 269 -13.61 -17.80 2.11
CA ALA A 269 -12.26 -18.35 2.14
C ALA A 269 -11.50 -17.93 3.41
N PHE A 270 -11.56 -16.66 3.81
CA PHE A 270 -10.92 -16.19 5.03
C PHE A 270 -11.56 -16.73 6.31
N SER A 271 -12.86 -17.00 6.33
CA SER A 271 -13.52 -17.58 7.50
C SER A 271 -13.23 -19.06 7.70
N HIS A 272 -12.75 -19.77 6.66
CA HIS A 272 -12.44 -21.21 6.71
C HIS A 272 -10.94 -21.53 6.56
N ALA A 273 -10.09 -20.55 6.32
CA ALA A 273 -8.66 -20.77 6.09
C ALA A 273 -7.92 -21.11 7.40
N ALA A 274 -7.13 -22.19 7.40
CA ALA A 274 -6.23 -22.50 8.50
C ALA A 274 -5.03 -21.53 8.58
N ASN A 275 -4.61 -20.95 7.45
CA ASN A 275 -3.47 -20.02 7.35
C ASN A 275 -3.90 -18.70 6.71
N HIS A 276 -4.46 -17.80 7.51
CA HIS A 276 -4.92 -16.48 7.05
C HIS A 276 -3.78 -15.62 6.47
N THR A 277 -2.57 -15.73 7.01
CA THR A 277 -1.44 -14.89 6.62
C THR A 277 -0.98 -15.19 5.20
N GLU A 278 -0.88 -16.47 4.85
CA GLU A 278 -0.47 -16.88 3.50
C GLU A 278 -1.54 -16.53 2.47
N LEU A 279 -2.82 -16.76 2.80
CA LEU A 279 -3.94 -16.38 1.96
C LEU A 279 -4.01 -14.86 1.75
N ALA A 280 -3.82 -14.06 2.81
CA ALA A 280 -3.77 -12.60 2.71
C ALA A 280 -2.61 -12.11 1.87
N ARG A 281 -1.43 -12.74 1.97
CA ARG A 281 -0.29 -12.39 1.13
C ARG A 281 -0.59 -12.68 -0.34
N ALA A 282 -1.02 -13.89 -0.68
CA ALA A 282 -1.29 -14.25 -2.07
C ALA A 282 -2.48 -13.48 -2.67
N GLY A 283 -3.62 -13.48 -1.97
CA GLY A 283 -4.86 -12.91 -2.45
C GLY A 283 -4.93 -11.39 -2.30
N LEU A 284 -4.59 -10.84 -1.13
CA LEU A 284 -4.76 -9.41 -0.86
C LEU A 284 -3.51 -8.61 -1.24
N ALA A 285 -2.29 -9.07 -0.91
CA ALA A 285 -1.09 -8.28 -1.19
C ALA A 285 -0.64 -8.37 -2.66
N TYR A 286 -0.87 -9.49 -3.37
CA TYR A 286 -0.43 -9.63 -4.76
C TYR A 286 -1.58 -9.59 -5.77
N ALA A 287 -2.56 -10.51 -5.66
CA ALA A 287 -3.63 -10.59 -6.65
C ALA A 287 -4.51 -9.33 -6.67
N HIS A 288 -4.84 -8.78 -5.49
CA HIS A 288 -5.63 -7.55 -5.42
C HIS A 288 -4.88 -6.33 -5.99
N GLY A 289 -3.55 -6.28 -5.86
CA GLY A 289 -2.74 -5.25 -6.50
C GLY A 289 -2.88 -5.26 -8.02
N ILE A 290 -2.91 -6.44 -8.63
CA ILE A 290 -3.16 -6.59 -10.08
C ILE A 290 -4.56 -6.09 -10.44
N MET A 291 -5.57 -6.37 -9.62
CA MET A 291 -6.94 -5.91 -9.86
C MET A 291 -7.05 -4.39 -9.78
N VAL A 292 -6.42 -3.76 -8.78
CA VAL A 292 -6.38 -2.29 -8.63
C VAL A 292 -5.62 -1.65 -9.80
N ALA A 293 -4.45 -2.19 -10.18
CA ALA A 293 -3.71 -1.72 -11.35
C ALA A 293 -4.56 -1.82 -12.63
N GLY A 294 -5.26 -2.94 -12.82
CA GLY A 294 -6.15 -3.15 -13.96
C GLY A 294 -7.29 -2.12 -13.99
N ALA A 295 -7.90 -1.80 -12.84
CA ALA A 295 -8.92 -0.78 -12.75
C ALA A 295 -8.40 0.61 -13.14
N ILE A 296 -7.17 0.95 -12.72
CA ILE A 296 -6.50 2.22 -13.09
C ILE A 296 -6.20 2.28 -14.59
N VAL A 297 -5.74 1.19 -15.20
CA VAL A 297 -5.41 1.15 -16.65
C VAL A 297 -6.65 1.23 -17.54
N VAL A 298 -7.79 0.71 -17.07
CA VAL A 298 -9.06 0.74 -17.80
C VAL A 298 -9.75 2.11 -17.74
N ALA A 299 -9.46 2.90 -16.69
CA ALA A 299 -10.01 4.23 -16.46
C ALA A 299 -9.61 5.22 -17.56
#